data_AF-A0A365GWW5-F1
#
_entry.id   AF-A0A365GWW5-F1
#
_cell.length_a   1.000
_cell.length_b   1.000
_cell.length_c   1.000
_cell.angle_alpha   90.00
_cell.angle_beta   90.00
_cell.angle_gamma   90.00
#
_symmetry.space_group_name_H-M   'P 1'
#
loop_
_entity.id
_entity.type
_entity.pdbx_description
1 polymer ?
#
loop_
_entity_poly.entity_id
_entity_poly.type
_entity_poly.pdbx_seq_one_letter_code
_entity_poly.pdbx_strand_id
1 'polypeptide(L)'
;MEYRSLAATPSAPGWARRLVVETLTGWGLTCACDTMRLVVSELVTNSVNALEKVAQEMSPQTPVVRLRLTAAPAPDGSLVTVETWDQVPSPPIRRSPGAGEEHGRGLLLVEAVTTRWGWYWPARPLTDGMQWPEPRPDVTPGQIPPGAKATGKVTWAQIHHQWTPHPPQGTRTDAPTS
;
A
#
# COMPACT_ATOMS: atom_id res chain seq x y z
N MET A 1 6.97 10.31 -5.24
CA MET A 1 5.58 9.81 -5.11
C MET A 1 5.18 9.19 -6.43
N GLU A 2 4.43 8.09 -6.41
CA GLU A 2 3.90 7.38 -7.59
C GLU A 2 2.41 7.04 -7.35
N TYR A 3 1.58 7.05 -8.40
CA TYR A 3 0.16 6.66 -8.34
C TYR A 3 -0.23 5.80 -9.54
N ARG A 4 -1.11 4.82 -9.31
CA ARG A 4 -1.74 4.03 -10.39
C ARG A 4 -3.17 3.60 -10.06
N SER A 5 -3.99 3.47 -11.09
CA SER A 5 -5.30 2.84 -11.03
C SER A 5 -5.24 1.42 -11.60
N LEU A 6 -5.83 0.46 -10.89
CA LEU A 6 -5.90 -0.94 -11.27
C LEU A 6 -7.37 -1.37 -11.35
N ALA A 7 -7.75 -2.05 -12.43
CA ALA A 7 -9.05 -2.71 -12.50
C ALA A 7 -9.16 -3.77 -11.39
N ALA A 8 -10.25 -3.76 -10.63
CA ALA A 8 -10.49 -4.66 -9.51
C ALA A 8 -10.82 -6.08 -9.99
N THR A 9 -9.77 -6.78 -10.41
CA THR A 9 -9.81 -8.15 -10.95
C THR A 9 -8.86 -9.04 -10.14
N PRO A 10 -8.96 -10.38 -10.25
CA PRO A 10 -8.01 -11.29 -9.60
C PRO A 10 -6.54 -11.05 -9.97
N SER A 11 -6.26 -10.36 -11.09
CA SER A 11 -4.91 -10.00 -11.52
C SER A 11 -4.32 -8.76 -10.83
N ALA A 12 -5.16 -7.94 -10.17
CA ALA A 12 -4.75 -6.65 -9.60
C ALA A 12 -3.61 -6.76 -8.56
N PRO A 13 -3.58 -7.75 -7.64
CA PRO A 13 -2.45 -7.91 -6.73
C PRO A 13 -1.12 -8.17 -7.44
N GLY A 14 -1.15 -8.91 -8.55
CA GLY A 14 0.05 -9.15 -9.38
C GLY A 14 0.60 -7.87 -10.00
N TRP A 15 -0.29 -7.04 -10.57
CA TRP A 15 0.07 -5.73 -11.10
C TRP A 15 0.61 -4.79 -10.02
N ALA A 16 -0.01 -4.79 -8.84
CA ALA A 16 0.41 -3.95 -7.73
C ALA A 16 1.82 -4.33 -7.23
N ARG A 17 2.13 -5.63 -7.09
CA ARG A 17 3.48 -6.11 -6.74
C ARG A 17 4.52 -5.65 -7.74
N ARG A 18 4.22 -5.76 -9.04
CA ARG A 18 5.14 -5.32 -10.10
C ARG A 18 5.41 -3.83 -10.03
N LEU A 19 4.35 -3.02 -9.89
CA LEU A 19 4.47 -1.57 -9.73
C LEU A 19 5.35 -1.20 -8.53
N VAL A 20 5.09 -1.80 -7.37
CA VAL A 20 5.85 -1.52 -6.15
C VAL A 20 7.34 -1.80 -6.35
N VAL A 21 7.70 -2.92 -6.98
CA VAL A 21 9.11 -3.26 -7.25
C VAL A 21 9.73 -2.26 -8.22
N GLU A 22 9.06 -1.94 -9.33
CA GLU A 22 9.53 -0.97 -10.32
C GLU A 22 9.77 0.40 -9.67
N THR A 23 8.81 0.89 -8.89
CA THR A 23 8.88 2.18 -8.19
C THR A 23 9.99 2.20 -7.14
N LEU A 24 10.07 1.22 -6.25
CA LEU A 24 11.06 1.21 -5.18
C LEU A 24 12.47 0.99 -5.71
N THR A 25 12.65 0.20 -6.76
CA THR A 25 13.93 0.06 -7.45
C THR A 25 14.35 1.39 -8.06
N GLY A 26 13.42 2.10 -8.71
CA GLY A 26 13.66 3.45 -9.23
C GLY A 26 14.02 4.49 -8.16
N TRP A 27 13.60 4.26 -6.91
CA TRP A 27 13.95 5.10 -5.75
C TRP A 27 15.20 4.62 -5.00
N GLY A 28 15.84 3.53 -5.42
CA GLY A 28 17.00 2.95 -4.72
C GLY A 28 16.66 2.24 -3.41
N LEU A 29 15.38 1.92 -3.17
CA LEU A 29 14.87 1.29 -1.94
C LEU A 29 14.61 -0.21 -2.14
N THR A 30 15.54 -0.92 -2.80
CA THR A 30 15.36 -2.31 -3.24
C THR A 30 15.11 -3.30 -2.09
N CYS A 31 15.72 -3.07 -0.92
CA CYS A 31 15.52 -3.87 0.29
C CYS A 31 14.11 -3.74 0.89
N ALA A 32 13.35 -2.70 0.53
CA ALA A 32 11.94 -2.58 0.90
C ALA A 32 11.01 -3.41 0.01
N CYS A 33 11.48 -3.91 -1.15
CA CYS A 33 10.64 -4.58 -2.15
C CYS A 33 9.91 -5.82 -1.61
N ASP A 34 10.57 -6.67 -0.83
CA ASP A 34 10.00 -7.94 -0.38
C ASP A 34 8.81 -7.72 0.55
N THR A 35 9.02 -6.89 1.57
CA THR A 35 7.97 -6.49 2.50
C THR A 35 6.84 -5.76 1.78
N MET A 36 7.16 -4.80 0.90
CA MET A 36 6.14 -4.01 0.21
C MET A 36 5.35 -4.82 -0.83
N ARG A 37 5.94 -5.86 -1.44
CA ARG A 37 5.22 -6.81 -2.29
C ARG A 37 4.15 -7.56 -1.50
N LEU A 38 4.48 -8.02 -0.30
CA LEU A 38 3.51 -8.68 0.57
C LEU A 38 2.40 -7.71 0.96
N VAL A 39 2.78 -6.54 1.51
CA VAL A 39 1.82 -5.52 1.97
C VAL A 39 0.86 -5.13 0.87
N VAL A 40 1.35 -4.79 -0.32
CA VAL A 40 0.48 -4.36 -1.43
C VAL A 40 -0.40 -5.51 -1.93
N SER A 41 0.09 -6.75 -1.89
CA SER A 41 -0.71 -7.91 -2.28
C SER A 41 -1.90 -8.08 -1.36
N GLU A 42 -1.71 -7.97 -0.04
CA GLU A 42 -2.78 -8.10 0.94
C GLU A 42 -3.76 -6.91 0.88
N LEU A 43 -3.27 -5.68 0.79
CA LEU A 43 -4.14 -4.50 0.71
C LEU A 43 -5.00 -4.49 -0.56
N VAL A 44 -4.42 -4.80 -1.72
CA VAL A 44 -5.16 -4.84 -2.99
C VAL A 44 -6.12 -6.03 -3.03
N THR A 45 -5.73 -7.21 -2.50
CA THR A 45 -6.63 -8.36 -2.40
C THR A 45 -7.84 -8.03 -1.54
N ASN A 46 -7.64 -7.36 -0.40
CA ASN A 46 -8.74 -6.92 0.46
C ASN A 46 -9.68 -5.94 -0.27
N SER A 47 -9.14 -4.97 -1.02
CA SER A 47 -9.95 -4.05 -1.81
C SER A 47 -10.73 -4.75 -2.92
N VAL A 48 -10.11 -5.66 -3.68
CA VAL A 48 -10.79 -6.45 -4.73
C VAL A 48 -11.94 -7.27 -4.13
N ASN A 49 -11.69 -8.01 -3.04
CA ASN A 49 -12.70 -8.82 -2.37
C ASN A 49 -13.86 -7.97 -1.82
N ALA A 50 -13.58 -6.75 -1.34
CA ALA A 50 -14.62 -5.84 -0.89
C ALA A 50 -15.48 -5.36 -2.07
N LEU A 51 -14.85 -5.00 -3.18
CA LEU A 51 -15.53 -4.51 -4.39
C LEU A 51 -16.37 -5.59 -5.06
N GLU A 52 -15.90 -6.84 -5.09
CA GLU A 52 -16.65 -7.98 -5.64
C GLU A 52 -17.99 -8.19 -4.92
N LYS A 53 -18.02 -8.03 -3.59
CA LYS A 53 -19.24 -8.18 -2.78
C LYS A 53 -20.31 -7.13 -3.08
N VAL A 54 -19.91 -5.95 -3.52
CA VAL A 54 -20.83 -4.84 -3.85
C VAL A 54 -21.00 -4.65 -5.35
N ALA A 55 -20.33 -5.44 -6.19
CA ALA A 55 -20.31 -5.27 -7.65
C ALA A 55 -21.71 -5.31 -8.28
N GLN A 56 -22.63 -6.09 -7.72
CA GLN A 56 -24.02 -6.19 -8.20
C GLN A 56 -24.84 -4.93 -7.94
N GLU A 57 -24.46 -4.13 -6.95
CA GLU A 57 -25.14 -2.88 -6.57
C GLU A 57 -24.52 -1.65 -7.25
N MET A 58 -23.37 -1.83 -7.90
CA MET A 58 -22.61 -0.75 -8.53
C MET A 58 -22.91 -0.66 -10.03
N SER A 59 -22.62 0.52 -10.61
CA SER A 59 -22.67 0.78 -12.06
C SER A 59 -21.99 -0.34 -12.86
N PRO A 60 -22.41 -0.65 -14.11
CA PRO A 60 -21.84 -1.72 -14.94
C PRO A 60 -20.35 -1.57 -15.30
N GLN A 61 -19.67 -0.53 -14.82
CA GLN A 61 -18.24 -0.32 -15.01
C GLN A 61 -17.41 -1.19 -14.05
N THR A 62 -16.31 -1.74 -14.56
CA THR A 62 -15.35 -2.49 -13.72
C THR A 62 -14.84 -1.59 -12.60
N PRO A 63 -14.99 -1.99 -11.33
CA PRO A 63 -14.51 -1.20 -10.21
C PRO A 63 -12.99 -1.03 -10.24
N VAL A 64 -12.48 0.02 -9.58
CA VAL A 64 -11.05 0.36 -9.59
C VAL A 64 -10.50 0.35 -8.17
N VAL A 65 -9.30 -0.21 -8.00
CA VAL A 65 -8.44 0.00 -6.84
C VAL A 65 -7.37 1.01 -7.22
N ARG A 66 -7.29 2.11 -6.48
CA ARG A 66 -6.24 3.11 -6.68
C ARG A 66 -5.11 2.86 -5.70
N LEU A 67 -3.87 2.97 -6.17
CA LEU A 67 -2.66 2.72 -5.41
C LEU A 67 -1.79 3.97 -5.41
N ARG A 68 -1.26 4.37 -4.26
CA ARG A 68 -0.27 5.42 -4.12
C ARG A 68 0.92 4.93 -3.30
N LEU A 69 2.12 5.24 -3.77
CA LEU A 69 3.37 5.05 -3.03
C LEU A 69 4.02 6.40 -2.73
N THR A 70 4.49 6.55 -1.50
CA THR A 70 5.31 7.68 -1.07
C THR A 70 6.53 7.18 -0.30
N ALA A 71 7.64 7.90 -0.43
CA ALA A 71 8.83 7.72 0.38
C ALA A 71 9.20 9.09 0.95
N ALA A 72 9.50 9.14 2.24
CA ALA A 72 9.95 10.34 2.93
C ALA A 72 11.23 10.04 3.75
N PRO A 73 12.15 11.00 3.91
CA PRO A 73 13.29 10.83 4.81
C PRO A 73 12.85 10.53 6.25
N ALA A 74 13.62 9.70 6.94
CA ALA A 74 13.47 9.39 8.35
C ALA A 74 14.85 9.43 9.05
N PRO A 75 14.92 9.61 10.38
CA PRO A 75 16.20 9.77 11.11
C PRO A 75 17.25 8.70 10.81
N ASP A 76 16.85 7.46 10.57
CA ASP A 76 17.72 6.30 10.28
C ASP A 76 17.40 5.63 8.93
N GLY A 77 16.77 6.35 8.00
CA GLY A 77 16.55 5.84 6.64
C GLY A 77 15.38 6.49 5.92
N SER A 78 14.41 5.69 5.50
CA SER A 78 13.25 6.12 4.73
C SER A 78 11.95 5.51 5.25
N LEU A 79 10.92 6.33 5.36
CA LEU A 79 9.56 5.87 5.60
C LEU A 79 8.85 5.66 4.27
N VAL A 80 8.55 4.41 3.94
CA VAL A 80 7.80 4.05 2.73
C VAL A 80 6.35 3.80 3.12
N THR A 81 5.42 4.49 2.47
CA THR A 81 3.99 4.35 2.71
C THR A 81 3.30 3.90 1.43
N VAL A 82 2.42 2.92 1.55
CA VAL A 82 1.47 2.53 0.50
C VAL A 82 0.06 2.82 0.95
N GLU A 83 -0.74 3.36 0.03
CA GLU A 83 -2.16 3.64 0.23
C GLU A 83 -2.96 2.99 -0.90
N THR A 84 -3.99 2.24 -0.53
CA THR A 84 -5.02 1.76 -1.46
C THR A 84 -6.32 2.50 -1.21
N TRP A 85 -7.01 2.89 -2.27
CA TRP A 85 -8.38 3.37 -2.19
C TRP A 85 -9.31 2.48 -2.99
N ASP A 86 -10.48 2.20 -2.41
CA ASP A 86 -11.61 1.55 -3.06
C ASP A 86 -12.92 2.28 -2.71
N GLN A 87 -13.91 2.15 -3.58
CA GLN A 87 -15.20 2.82 -3.43
C GLN A 87 -16.14 2.16 -2.39
N VAL A 88 -15.67 1.15 -1.64
CA VAL A 88 -16.49 0.47 -0.63
C VAL A 88 -16.37 1.23 0.70
N PRO A 89 -17.45 1.88 1.18
CA PRO A 89 -17.40 2.73 2.36
C PRO A 89 -17.43 1.96 3.69
N SER A 90 -17.12 0.66 3.69
CA SER A 90 -17.04 -0.17 4.89
C SER A 90 -15.59 -0.35 5.35
N PRO A 91 -15.36 -0.48 6.68
CA PRO A 91 -14.03 -0.78 7.23
C PRO A 91 -13.38 -2.00 6.56
N PRO A 92 -12.04 -2.03 6.39
CA PRO A 92 -11.36 -3.23 5.95
C PRO A 92 -11.55 -4.31 7.01
N ILE A 93 -11.98 -5.50 6.57
CA ILE A 93 -12.39 -6.57 7.49
C ILE A 93 -11.14 -7.25 8.05
N ARG A 94 -10.81 -6.99 9.32
CA ARG A 94 -9.86 -7.78 10.09
C ARG A 94 -10.58 -9.01 10.62
N ARG A 95 -10.36 -10.19 10.04
CA ARG A 95 -10.90 -11.45 10.61
C ARG A 95 -9.82 -12.17 11.40
N SER A 96 -10.13 -12.51 12.64
CA SER A 96 -9.38 -13.55 13.37
C SER A 96 -9.64 -14.89 12.69
N PRO A 97 -8.63 -15.73 12.47
CA PRO A 97 -8.80 -16.99 11.76
C PRO A 97 -9.78 -17.91 12.52
N GLY A 98 -10.82 -18.38 11.83
CA GLY A 98 -11.45 -19.65 12.15
C GLY A 98 -10.56 -20.79 11.66
N ALA A 99 -10.58 -21.94 12.35
CA ALA A 99 -9.78 -23.10 11.97
C ALA A 99 -10.15 -23.58 10.55
N GLY A 100 -9.34 -23.20 9.55
CA GLY A 100 -9.48 -23.65 8.15
C GLY A 100 -9.73 -22.55 7.10
N GLU A 101 -9.93 -21.28 7.47
CA GLU A 101 -10.13 -20.21 6.49
C GLU A 101 -8.85 -19.39 6.25
N GLU A 102 -8.36 -19.36 5.00
CA GLU A 102 -7.29 -18.44 4.56
C GLU A 102 -7.80 -16.99 4.39
N HIS A 103 -9.12 -16.83 4.20
CA HIS A 103 -9.79 -15.55 3.97
C HIS A 103 -9.89 -14.71 5.24
N GLY A 104 -8.81 -14.04 5.62
CA GLY A 104 -8.81 -13.15 6.79
C GLY A 104 -7.44 -12.76 7.34
N ARG A 105 -6.39 -13.47 6.93
CA ARG A 105 -5.02 -13.25 7.42
C ARG A 105 -4.37 -11.97 6.91
N GLY A 106 -4.87 -11.38 5.82
CA GLY A 106 -4.13 -10.33 5.11
C GLY A 106 -3.76 -9.13 5.98
N LEU A 107 -4.70 -8.59 6.77
CA LEU A 107 -4.38 -7.47 7.66
C LEU A 107 -3.52 -7.88 8.86
N LEU A 108 -3.57 -9.14 9.30
CA LEU A 108 -2.67 -9.65 10.36
C LEU A 108 -1.22 -9.74 9.83
N LEU A 109 -1.05 -10.15 8.57
CA LEU A 109 0.25 -10.15 7.91
C LEU A 109 0.78 -8.72 7.73
N VAL A 110 -0.07 -7.80 7.26
CA VAL A 110 0.28 -6.37 7.16
C VAL A 110 0.70 -5.83 8.53
N GLU A 111 -0.07 -6.09 9.58
CA GLU A 111 0.26 -5.68 10.95
C GLU A 111 1.59 -6.24 11.43
N ALA A 112 1.90 -7.50 11.10
CA ALA A 112 3.15 -8.15 11.52
C ALA A 112 4.40 -7.64 10.81
N VAL A 113 4.29 -7.15 9.57
CA VAL A 113 5.44 -6.74 8.76
C VAL A 113 5.57 -5.22 8.56
N THR A 114 4.61 -4.44 9.08
CA THR A 114 4.63 -2.98 8.95
C THR A 114 4.88 -2.28 10.27
N THR A 115 5.50 -1.12 10.20
CA THR A 115 5.71 -0.27 11.38
C THR A 115 4.38 0.27 11.87
N ARG A 116 3.52 0.71 10.94
CA ARG A 116 2.18 1.22 11.21
C ARG A 116 1.28 0.92 10.03
N TRP A 117 0.00 0.70 10.29
CA TRP A 117 -1.02 0.63 9.25
C TRP A 117 -2.33 1.19 9.79
N GLY A 118 -3.26 1.45 8.89
CA GLY A 118 -4.57 1.97 9.25
C GLY A 118 -5.49 2.10 8.07
N TRP A 119 -6.63 2.73 8.32
CA TRP A 119 -7.58 3.10 7.27
C TRP A 119 -8.38 4.32 7.71
N TYR A 120 -8.86 5.09 6.76
CA TYR A 120 -9.70 6.27 7.00
C TYR A 120 -10.70 6.47 5.86
N TRP A 121 -11.79 7.15 6.15
CA TRP A 121 -12.67 7.66 5.11
C TRP A 121 -12.13 9.00 4.61
N PRO A 122 -11.85 9.15 3.31
CA PRO A 122 -11.33 10.41 2.79
C PRO A 122 -12.40 11.51 2.91
N ALA A 123 -11.99 12.72 3.28
CA ALA A 123 -12.90 13.86 3.46
C ALA A 123 -13.59 14.30 2.15
N ARG A 124 -12.96 13.98 1.00
CA ARG A 124 -13.51 14.20 -0.33
C ARG A 124 -13.55 12.86 -1.09
N PRO A 125 -14.59 12.64 -1.91
CA PRO A 125 -14.63 11.48 -2.79
C PRO A 125 -13.43 11.49 -3.74
N LEU A 126 -12.72 10.36 -3.82
CA LEU A 126 -11.69 10.13 -4.81
C LEU A 126 -12.35 9.63 -6.10
N THR A 127 -12.99 10.55 -6.83
CA THR A 127 -13.56 10.28 -8.18
C THR A 127 -12.50 10.40 -9.27
N ASP A 128 -12.81 10.01 -10.51
CA ASP A 128 -11.89 10.17 -11.65
C ASP A 128 -11.43 11.62 -11.79
N GLY A 129 -10.11 11.81 -11.91
CA GLY A 129 -9.45 13.12 -12.01
C GLY A 129 -9.17 13.85 -10.69
N MET A 130 -9.61 13.34 -9.53
CA MET A 130 -9.42 14.00 -8.24
C MET A 130 -8.03 13.71 -7.64
N GLN A 131 -7.36 14.75 -7.15
CA GLN A 131 -6.07 14.66 -6.46
C GLN A 131 -6.20 13.82 -5.19
N TRP A 132 -5.29 12.85 -4.99
CA TRP A 132 -5.18 12.13 -3.73
C TRP A 132 -5.10 13.11 -2.56
N PRO A 133 -5.76 12.86 -1.41
CA PRO A 133 -5.54 13.68 -0.22
C PRO A 133 -4.06 13.64 0.13
N GLU A 134 -3.51 14.64 0.81
CA GLU A 134 -2.16 14.51 1.39
C GLU A 134 -2.04 13.18 2.14
N PRO A 135 -0.89 12.47 2.09
CA PRO A 135 -0.70 11.27 2.89
C PRO A 135 -1.01 11.57 4.35
N ARG A 136 -1.94 10.81 4.95
CA ARG A 136 -2.35 10.98 6.35
C ARG A 136 -2.00 9.75 7.21
N PRO A 137 -0.70 9.41 7.35
CA PRO A 137 -0.29 8.35 8.27
C PRO A 137 -0.49 8.75 9.75
N ASP A 138 -0.83 10.01 10.03
CA ASP A 138 -1.18 10.56 11.34
C ASP A 138 -2.63 10.30 11.74
N VAL A 139 -3.52 9.98 10.80
CA VAL A 139 -4.93 9.72 11.10
C VAL A 139 -5.06 8.38 11.82
N THR A 140 -5.77 8.42 12.96
CA THR A 140 -6.06 7.21 13.73
C THR A 140 -6.97 6.31 12.89
N PRO A 141 -6.68 4.99 12.80
CA PRO A 141 -7.52 4.06 12.06
C PRO A 141 -9.00 4.20 12.43
N GLY A 142 -9.88 4.29 11.43
CA GLY A 142 -11.33 4.31 11.60
C GLY A 142 -11.96 5.65 11.98
N GLN A 143 -11.23 6.78 11.85
CA GLN A 143 -11.85 8.10 12.00
C GLN A 143 -12.55 8.54 10.69
N ILE A 144 -13.81 8.95 10.80
CA ILE A 144 -14.52 9.72 9.77
C ILE A 144 -14.17 11.20 10.00
N PRO A 145 -13.60 11.92 9.02
CA PRO A 145 -13.47 13.36 9.12
C PRO A 145 -14.85 14.02 9.34
N PRO A 146 -14.99 15.01 10.24
CA PRO A 146 -16.26 15.68 10.48
C PRO A 146 -16.89 16.18 9.18
N GLY A 147 -18.15 15.78 8.91
CA GLY A 147 -18.90 16.18 7.71
C GLY A 147 -18.63 15.37 6.44
N ALA A 148 -17.75 14.36 6.47
CA ALA A 148 -17.49 13.51 5.32
C ALA A 148 -18.61 12.46 5.11
N LYS A 149 -19.13 12.36 3.89
CA LYS A 149 -19.88 11.17 3.46
C LYS A 149 -18.88 10.12 2.97
N ALA A 150 -18.92 8.93 3.56
CA ALA A 150 -18.09 7.82 3.14
C ALA A 150 -18.43 7.41 1.69
N THR A 151 -17.54 7.75 0.76
CA THR A 151 -17.66 7.43 -0.68
C THR A 151 -16.66 6.36 -1.12
N GLY A 152 -16.03 5.73 -0.13
CA GLY A 152 -14.92 4.81 -0.27
C GLY A 152 -14.03 4.92 0.96
N LYS A 153 -12.97 4.10 1.01
CA LYS A 153 -11.98 4.12 2.09
C LYS A 153 -10.57 4.19 1.52
N VAL A 154 -9.66 4.77 2.29
CA VAL A 154 -8.22 4.57 2.11
C VAL A 154 -7.75 3.56 3.15
N THR A 155 -7.05 2.52 2.73
CA THR A 155 -6.29 1.63 3.62
C THR A 155 -4.81 1.87 3.36
N TRP A 156 -4.02 2.01 4.41
CA TRP A 156 -2.62 2.38 4.29
C TRP A 156 -1.73 1.56 5.20
N ALA A 157 -0.48 1.40 4.79
CA ALA A 157 0.53 0.72 5.56
C ALA A 157 1.90 1.37 5.32
N GLN A 158 2.74 1.39 6.35
CA GLN A 158 4.01 2.09 6.38
C GLN A 158 5.10 1.19 6.94
N ILE A 159 6.24 1.15 6.25
CA ILE A 159 7.44 0.48 6.73
C ILE A 159 8.54 1.50 6.95
N HIS A 160 9.27 1.32 8.05
CA HIS A 160 10.55 1.98 8.25
C HIS A 160 11.63 1.16 7.57
N HIS A 161 12.26 1.74 6.55
CA HIS A 161 13.38 1.13 5.86
C HIS A 161 14.68 1.77 6.34
N GLN A 162 15.53 0.99 7.02
CA GLN A 162 16.84 1.45 7.45
C GLN A 162 17.80 1.53 6.26
N TRP A 163 18.46 2.68 6.12
CA TRP A 163 19.50 2.84 5.11
C TRP A 163 20.77 2.11 5.56
N THR A 164 21.13 1.04 4.86
CA THR A 164 22.47 0.44 5.00
C THR A 164 23.37 1.01 3.90
N PRO A 165 24.37 1.86 4.22
CA PRO A 165 25.35 2.26 3.22
C PRO A 165 26.05 1.02 2.66
N HIS A 166 26.08 0.89 1.33
CA HIS A 166 27.03 -0.03 0.72
C HIS A 166 28.45 0.48 1.05
N PRO A 167 29.37 -0.37 1.55
CA PRO A 167 30.76 0.03 1.64
C PRO A 167 31.22 0.42 0.23
N PRO A 168 32.02 1.50 0.08
CA PRO A 168 32.56 1.87 -1.22
C PRO A 168 33.30 0.66 -1.77
N GLN A 169 32.96 0.25 -3.00
CA GLN A 169 33.67 -0.81 -3.70
C GLN A 169 35.12 -0.36 -3.79
N GLY A 170 36.00 -1.01 -3.01
CA GLY A 170 37.38 -0.61 -2.85
C GLY A 170 38.03 -0.46 -4.22
N THR A 171 38.59 0.71 -4.50
CA THR A 171 39.50 0.91 -5.61
C THR A 171 40.62 -0.10 -5.45
N ARG A 172 40.66 -1.09 -6.35
CA ARG A 172 41.74 -2.05 -6.46
C ARG A 172 43.04 -1.27 -6.72
N THR A 173 43.82 -1.04 -5.67
CA THR A 173 45.17 -0.52 -5.78
C THR A 173 46.04 -1.68 -6.23
N ASP A 174 46.26 -1.78 -7.54
CA ASP A 174 47.31 -2.66 -8.06
C ASP A 174 48.66 -2.11 -7.56
N ALA A 175 49.29 -2.83 -6.63
CA ALA A 175 50.66 -2.56 -6.23
C ALA A 175 51.62 -3.04 -7.34
N PRO A 176 52.69 -2.29 -7.65
CA PRO A 176 53.65 -2.72 -8.65
C PRO A 176 54.50 -3.87 -8.11
N THR A 177 54.55 -4.97 -8.87
CA THR A 177 55.47 -6.09 -8.66
C THR A 177 56.90 -5.60 -8.87
N SER A 178 57.77 -5.84 -7.87
CA SER A 178 59.23 -5.66 -7.97
C SER A 178 59.88 -6.77 -8.78
#